data_AF-A0A9E5R3R9-F1
#
_entry.id   AF-A0A9E5R3R9-F1
#
_cell.length_a   1.000
_cell.length_b   1.000
_cell.length_c   1.000
_cell.angle_alpha   90.00
_cell.angle_beta   90.00
_cell.angle_gamma   90.00
#
_symmetry.space_group_name_H-M   'P 1'
#
loop_
_entity.id
_entity.type
_entity.pdbx_description
1 polymer ?
#
loop_
_entity_poly.entity_id
_entity_poly.type
_entity_poly.pdbx_seq_one_letter_code
_entity_poly.pdbx_strand_id
1 'polypeptide(L)'
;MPAGSPKVPVRFDKVQKYFGPVKVLEQFDLEVAPGEFLVLVAELEQLDDAVDQVDRFLFVSLERIVEQGAPSAQIDVVQYPGVITSAEQADAVAAANNAPVIVWGNASAELVEVNLRLNDIAPEDAERAMPESALQEAGNVTLRLSDPRQENVGAEVLTAYAVHAQYTGEAFEVGRALLSVQDLGLEGINIDGVTIAAQVYRYYQLLLDDPETAISVINLALRQSPDNPLFYQMRYTAYLNQGNFAAAREDIETALRLTERRSALSLLALSTVLAVDEGYPQAIAVLDESIAADPDQWLSWGVRGAYHYLNGDLEAAAADIEQAIALEPRGNFPYLVMAILALRQGQIDEVNSALETALTAFSDPELEARLVATLTGAGEDNINAYFTSLFSAFSRLALGQTTAAIADAETAIAIRDDLADVYLTLGVAECITGDFAASEAAYSTALALDPDYTVIYLLRADVRNQQGNLGGALADFSAAQETPAWANFAPLLEDPTQAQLGCGDFF
;
A
#
# COMPACT_ATOMS: atom_id res chain seq x y z
N MET A 1 -2.04 18.43 10.72
CA MET A 1 -0.55 18.50 10.67
C MET A 1 -0.04 17.36 11.53
N PRO A 2 0.36 16.21 10.97
CA PRO A 2 0.95 15.17 11.79
C PRO A 2 2.26 15.70 12.36
N ALA A 3 2.49 15.47 13.65
CA ALA A 3 3.76 15.75 14.31
C ALA A 3 4.85 15.02 13.53
N GLY A 4 5.85 15.77 13.04
CA GLY A 4 6.89 15.24 12.18
C GLY A 4 7.51 13.98 12.77
N SER A 5 7.45 12.90 12.00
CA SER A 5 8.25 11.69 12.19
C SER A 5 9.68 12.10 12.54
N PRO A 6 10.33 11.48 13.52
CA PRO A 6 11.71 11.80 13.82
C PRO A 6 12.52 11.54 12.54
N LYS A 7 13.01 12.61 11.91
CA LYS A 7 14.08 12.52 10.90
C LYS A 7 15.10 11.56 11.49
N VAL A 8 15.41 10.46 10.82
CA VAL A 8 16.46 9.55 11.27
C VAL A 8 17.73 9.92 10.50
N PRO A 9 18.47 11.01 10.82
CA PRO A 9 19.83 11.12 10.34
C PRO A 9 20.64 10.06 11.10
N VAL A 10 20.98 8.97 10.40
CA VAL A 10 21.99 8.03 10.86
C VAL A 10 23.34 8.73 10.74
N ARG A 11 23.75 9.45 11.79
CA ARG A 11 25.07 10.09 11.82
C ARG A 11 26.15 9.10 12.25
N PHE A 12 27.27 9.08 11.51
CA PHE A 12 28.40 8.17 11.73
C PHE A 12 28.92 8.13 13.18
N ASP A 13 28.95 9.28 13.87
CA ASP A 13 29.39 9.40 15.26
C ASP A 13 28.48 8.65 16.25
N LYS A 14 27.19 8.52 15.93
CA LYS A 14 26.24 7.72 16.71
C LYS A 14 26.36 6.23 16.39
N VAL A 15 26.64 5.85 15.15
CA VAL A 15 26.80 4.44 14.73
C VAL A 15 28.04 3.80 15.34
N GLN A 16 29.14 4.55 15.48
CA GLN A 16 30.39 4.06 16.09
C GLN A 16 30.23 3.48 17.50
N LYS A 17 29.24 3.95 18.25
CA LYS A 17 28.94 3.50 19.62
C LYS A 17 28.20 2.16 19.67
N TYR A 18 27.67 1.69 18.53
CA TYR A 18 26.80 0.52 18.40
C TYR A 18 27.35 -0.54 17.43
N PHE A 19 28.67 -0.61 17.24
CA PHE A 19 29.27 -1.68 16.44
C PHE A 19 29.14 -3.05 17.14
N GLY A 20 27.93 -3.60 17.13
CA GLY A 20 27.63 -5.00 17.38
C GLY A 20 28.01 -5.88 16.19
N PRO A 21 27.73 -7.19 16.27
CA PRO A 21 27.89 -8.11 15.14
C PRO A 21 26.99 -7.67 13.97
N VAL A 22 27.50 -7.82 12.74
CA VAL A 22 26.78 -7.57 11.48
C VAL A 22 26.25 -8.91 10.97
N LYS A 23 25.08 -8.92 10.32
CA LYS A 23 24.57 -10.08 9.57
C LYS A 23 25.44 -10.30 8.32
N VAL A 24 26.40 -11.21 8.44
CA VAL A 24 27.31 -11.61 7.35
C VAL A 24 26.80 -12.89 6.73
N LEU A 25 26.87 -12.98 5.41
CA LEU A 25 26.56 -14.19 4.65
C LEU A 25 27.53 -15.34 5.03
N GLU A 26 27.15 -16.18 5.99
CA GLU A 26 27.88 -17.40 6.34
C GLU A 26 27.42 -18.57 5.45
N GLN A 27 28.20 -18.87 4.39
CA GLN A 27 28.03 -20.04 3.49
C GLN A 27 26.60 -20.34 3.01
N PHE A 28 26.21 -19.73 1.88
CA PHE A 28 25.23 -20.20 0.86
C PHE A 28 23.84 -20.75 1.26
N ASP A 29 23.45 -20.79 2.54
CA ASP A 29 22.10 -21.17 2.99
C ASP A 29 21.36 -19.96 3.58
N LEU A 30 21.25 -18.86 2.83
CA LEU A 30 20.19 -17.88 3.11
C LEU A 30 18.88 -18.48 2.60
N GLU A 31 18.11 -19.07 3.50
CA GLU A 31 16.67 -19.24 3.27
C GLU A 31 16.03 -17.85 3.36
N VAL A 32 16.01 -17.12 2.24
CA VAL A 32 15.14 -15.94 2.09
C VAL A 32 13.72 -16.47 2.10
N ALA A 33 12.92 -16.05 3.09
CA ALA A 33 11.55 -16.56 3.18
C ALA A 33 10.75 -16.11 1.94
N PRO A 34 9.74 -16.88 1.50
CA PRO A 34 8.89 -16.48 0.39
C PRO A 34 8.36 -15.04 0.53
N GLY A 35 8.81 -14.20 -0.40
CA GLY A 35 8.45 -12.78 -0.51
C GLY A 35 9.11 -11.84 0.51
N GLU A 36 10.24 -12.21 1.09
CA GLU A 36 11.23 -11.27 1.60
C GLU A 36 12.10 -10.73 0.45
N PHE A 37 12.53 -9.46 0.55
CA PHE A 37 13.35 -8.81 -0.45
C PHE A 37 14.80 -8.67 0.03
N LEU A 38 15.70 -9.48 -0.54
CA LEU A 38 17.10 -9.51 -0.11
C LEU A 38 17.95 -8.42 -0.78
N VAL A 39 18.66 -7.65 0.04
CA VAL A 39 19.65 -6.65 -0.37
C VAL A 39 21.03 -7.13 0.09
N LEU A 40 21.89 -7.46 -0.86
CA LEU A 40 23.30 -7.75 -0.58
C LEU A 40 24.14 -6.48 -0.61
N VAL A 41 24.99 -6.31 0.40
CA VAL A 41 25.97 -5.20 0.47
C VAL A 41 27.37 -5.79 0.46
N ALA A 42 28.09 -5.60 -0.64
CA ALA A 42 29.46 -6.05 -0.82
C ALA A 42 30.47 -5.10 -0.17
N GLU A 43 31.67 -5.61 0.09
CA GLU A 43 32.80 -4.76 0.51
C GLU A 43 33.21 -3.83 -0.65
N LEU A 44 33.44 -2.56 -0.33
CA LEU A 44 33.87 -1.57 -1.32
C LEU A 44 35.35 -1.75 -1.67
N GLU A 45 35.67 -1.72 -2.97
CA GLU A 45 37.05 -1.72 -3.44
C GLU A 45 37.78 -0.45 -2.97
N GLN A 46 38.88 -0.63 -2.23
CA GLN A 46 39.70 0.48 -1.74
C GLN A 46 40.71 0.88 -2.81
N LEU A 47 40.56 2.09 -3.37
CA LEU A 47 41.43 2.59 -4.45
C LEU A 47 42.70 3.29 -3.94
N ASP A 48 42.66 3.83 -2.73
CA ASP A 48 43.78 4.47 -2.02
C ASP A 48 43.73 4.19 -0.51
N ASP A 49 44.46 4.96 0.32
CA ASP A 49 44.33 4.96 1.78
C ASP A 49 42.98 5.61 2.19
N ALA A 50 41.89 5.05 1.67
CA ALA A 50 40.56 5.64 1.73
C ALA A 50 39.98 5.57 3.16
N VAL A 51 38.78 6.14 3.28
CA VAL A 51 38.10 6.28 4.56
C VAL A 51 37.79 4.90 5.16
N ASP A 52 38.44 4.59 6.29
CA ASP A 52 38.24 3.33 7.02
C ASP A 52 36.76 3.14 7.42
N GLN A 53 36.25 1.92 7.24
CA GLN A 53 34.91 1.43 7.60
C GLN A 53 33.69 2.04 6.87
N VAL A 54 33.86 2.59 5.65
CA VAL A 54 32.72 3.12 4.87
C VAL A 54 31.70 2.04 4.48
N ASP A 55 32.18 0.89 4.02
CA ASP A 55 31.37 -0.29 3.70
C ASP A 55 30.53 -0.73 4.91
N ARG A 56 31.12 -0.77 6.11
CA ARG A 56 30.41 -1.08 7.34
C ARG A 56 29.37 -0.03 7.70
N PHE A 57 29.67 1.25 7.49
CA PHE A 57 28.68 2.30 7.71
C PHE A 57 27.52 2.22 6.72
N LEU A 58 27.81 1.96 5.45
CA LEU A 58 26.79 1.74 4.42
C LEU A 58 25.86 0.60 4.81
N PHE A 59 26.42 -0.54 5.20
CA PHE A 59 25.66 -1.69 5.69
C PHE A 59 24.76 -1.33 6.87
N VAL A 60 25.33 -0.81 7.97
CA VAL A 60 24.57 -0.53 9.21
C VAL A 60 23.51 0.54 8.97
N SER A 61 23.80 1.51 8.09
CA SER A 61 22.82 2.53 7.73
C SER A 61 21.66 1.95 6.95
N LEU A 62 21.93 1.05 6.00
CA LEU A 62 20.88 0.35 5.24
C LEU A 62 20.04 -0.54 6.14
N GLU A 63 20.65 -1.44 6.92
CA GLU A 63 19.95 -2.31 7.89
C GLU A 63 19.02 -1.48 8.79
N ARG A 64 19.50 -0.33 9.29
CA ARG A 64 18.69 0.56 10.13
C ARG A 64 17.54 1.25 9.39
N ILE A 65 17.74 1.63 8.12
CA ILE A 65 16.78 2.42 7.35
C ILE A 65 15.74 1.53 6.69
N VAL A 66 16.18 0.53 5.92
CA VAL A 66 15.27 -0.25 5.06
C VAL A 66 14.71 -1.49 5.75
N GLU A 67 15.47 -2.13 6.64
CA GLU A 67 14.98 -3.32 7.37
C GLU A 67 14.28 -2.92 8.68
N GLN A 68 14.96 -2.14 9.53
CA GLN A 68 14.38 -1.73 10.82
C GLN A 68 13.44 -0.53 10.73
N GLY A 69 13.69 0.37 9.77
CA GLY A 69 12.90 1.60 9.59
C GLY A 69 11.64 1.39 8.77
N ALA A 70 11.64 0.41 7.86
CA ALA A 70 10.50 0.04 7.04
C ALA A 70 10.14 -1.46 7.22
N PRO A 71 9.77 -1.89 8.45
CA PRO A 71 9.53 -3.31 8.73
C PRO A 71 8.37 -3.88 7.90
N SER A 72 7.44 -3.02 7.46
CA SER A 72 6.36 -3.41 6.56
C SER A 72 6.86 -3.77 5.15
N ALA A 73 8.03 -3.30 4.71
CA ALA A 73 8.59 -3.63 3.39
C ALA A 73 9.27 -5.01 3.35
N GLN A 74 9.50 -5.66 4.50
CA GLN A 74 10.10 -7.01 4.59
C GLN A 74 11.43 -7.14 3.80
N ILE A 75 12.26 -6.10 3.88
CA ILE A 75 13.58 -6.05 3.26
C ILE A 75 14.60 -6.60 4.24
N ASP A 76 15.43 -7.53 3.79
CA ASP A 76 16.52 -8.11 4.56
C ASP A 76 17.87 -7.60 4.03
N VAL A 77 18.71 -7.03 4.88
CA VAL A 77 20.02 -6.50 4.48
C VAL A 77 21.13 -7.42 4.98
N VAL A 78 21.90 -7.99 4.04
CA VAL A 78 22.98 -8.93 4.36
C VAL A 78 24.31 -8.48 3.77
N GLN A 79 25.37 -8.56 4.56
CA GLN A 79 26.71 -8.27 4.10
C GLN A 79 27.30 -9.46 3.31
N TYR A 80 27.75 -9.21 2.08
CA TYR A 80 28.52 -10.15 1.29
C TYR A 80 30.03 -9.97 1.60
N PRO A 81 30.74 -11.02 2.09
CA PRO A 81 32.11 -10.91 2.63
C PRO A 81 33.20 -10.87 1.53
N GLY A 82 32.96 -10.14 0.44
CA GLY A 82 33.89 -10.05 -0.67
C GLY A 82 33.76 -8.75 -1.45
N VAL A 83 34.87 -8.38 -2.10
CA VAL A 83 34.95 -7.21 -2.98
C VAL A 83 34.42 -7.58 -4.37
N ILE A 84 33.56 -6.71 -4.91
CA ILE A 84 33.02 -6.80 -6.26
C ILE A 84 33.57 -5.63 -7.07
N THR A 85 34.17 -5.92 -8.22
CA THR A 85 34.86 -4.91 -9.06
C THR A 85 34.25 -4.77 -10.46
N SER A 86 33.21 -5.54 -10.77
CA SER A 86 32.52 -5.49 -12.06
C SER A 86 31.05 -5.85 -11.96
N ALA A 87 30.26 -5.37 -12.93
CA ALA A 87 28.84 -5.71 -13.03
C ALA A 87 28.61 -7.22 -13.22
N GLU A 88 29.39 -7.88 -14.09
CA GLU A 88 29.27 -9.33 -14.33
C GLU A 88 29.48 -10.14 -13.04
N GLN A 89 30.44 -9.73 -12.20
CA GLN A 89 30.63 -10.34 -10.89
C GLN A 89 29.47 -10.05 -9.95
N ALA A 90 28.91 -8.83 -9.98
CA ALA A 90 27.75 -8.46 -9.18
C ALA A 90 26.52 -9.31 -9.52
N ASP A 91 26.22 -9.44 -10.81
CA ASP A 91 25.08 -10.21 -11.32
C ASP A 91 25.25 -11.70 -10.95
N ALA A 92 26.46 -12.26 -11.08
CA ALA A 92 26.75 -13.63 -10.68
C ALA A 92 26.59 -13.87 -9.17
N VAL A 93 27.02 -12.92 -8.33
CA VAL A 93 26.84 -13.02 -6.87
C VAL A 93 25.37 -12.89 -6.50
N ALA A 94 24.64 -11.95 -7.11
CA ALA A 94 23.21 -11.77 -6.88
C ALA A 94 22.41 -13.03 -7.23
N ALA A 95 22.63 -13.60 -8.41
CA ALA A 95 21.98 -14.81 -8.87
C ALA A 95 22.30 -16.02 -7.96
N ALA A 96 23.55 -16.17 -7.52
CA ALA A 96 23.95 -17.28 -6.65
C ALA A 96 23.31 -17.24 -5.25
N ASN A 97 22.74 -16.12 -4.85
CA ASN A 97 22.18 -15.90 -3.51
C ASN A 97 20.70 -15.48 -3.54
N ASN A 98 20.04 -15.53 -4.70
CA ASN A 98 18.67 -15.06 -4.89
C ASN A 98 18.46 -13.62 -4.36
N ALA A 99 19.40 -12.72 -4.64
CA ALA A 99 19.34 -11.34 -4.19
C ALA A 99 18.88 -10.41 -5.34
N PRO A 100 17.66 -9.86 -5.30
CA PRO A 100 17.21 -8.91 -6.32
C PRO A 100 18.07 -7.65 -6.39
N VAL A 101 18.64 -7.22 -5.26
CA VAL A 101 19.52 -6.06 -5.20
C VAL A 101 20.89 -6.44 -4.67
N ILE A 102 21.92 -5.98 -5.38
CA ILE A 102 23.29 -5.98 -4.89
C ILE A 102 23.88 -4.57 -4.95
N VAL A 103 24.41 -4.14 -3.82
CA VAL A 103 25.09 -2.86 -3.61
C VAL A 103 26.59 -3.13 -3.53
N TRP A 104 27.36 -2.50 -4.41
CA TRP A 104 28.82 -2.64 -4.46
C TRP A 104 29.44 -1.34 -4.94
N GLY A 105 30.78 -1.25 -4.98
CA GLY A 105 31.42 -0.06 -5.52
C GLY A 105 32.85 0.10 -5.07
N ASN A 106 33.31 1.34 -5.11
CA ASN A 106 34.68 1.69 -4.78
C ASN A 106 34.75 2.94 -3.90
N ALA A 107 35.81 3.02 -3.11
CA ALA A 107 36.07 4.13 -2.20
C ALA A 107 37.49 4.64 -2.40
N SER A 108 37.60 5.97 -2.43
CA SER A 108 38.85 6.71 -2.34
C SER A 108 38.74 7.79 -1.25
N ALA A 109 39.84 8.48 -0.94
CA ALA A 109 39.82 9.60 -0.01
C ALA A 109 38.94 10.78 -0.46
N GLU A 110 38.66 10.89 -1.77
CA GLU A 110 37.93 12.02 -2.38
C GLU A 110 36.48 11.68 -2.77
N LEU A 111 36.19 10.41 -3.05
CA LEU A 111 34.91 9.99 -3.61
C LEU A 111 34.60 8.55 -3.21
N VAL A 112 33.33 8.30 -2.86
CA VAL A 112 32.77 6.96 -2.75
C VAL A 112 31.71 6.79 -3.83
N GLU A 113 31.92 5.81 -4.70
CA GLU A 113 31.01 5.43 -5.76
C GLU A 113 30.28 4.15 -5.36
N VAL A 114 28.95 4.19 -5.37
CA VAL A 114 28.09 3.06 -5.02
C VAL A 114 27.24 2.70 -6.23
N ASN A 115 27.32 1.46 -6.66
CA ASN A 115 26.52 0.89 -7.72
C ASN A 115 25.39 0.06 -7.09
N LEU A 116 24.15 0.39 -7.45
CA LEU A 116 23.00 -0.48 -7.20
C LEU A 116 22.74 -1.26 -8.48
N ARG A 117 22.70 -2.58 -8.35
CA ARG A 117 22.31 -3.49 -9.41
C ARG A 117 21.04 -4.23 -9.03
N LEU A 118 20.04 -4.09 -9.90
CA LEU A 118 18.77 -4.78 -9.86
C LEU A 118 18.84 -5.99 -10.79
N ASN A 119 18.46 -7.14 -10.26
CA ASN A 119 18.50 -8.43 -10.93
C ASN A 119 17.12 -9.08 -10.90
N ASP A 120 16.79 -9.79 -11.96
CA ASP A 120 15.67 -10.71 -11.97
C ASP A 120 16.13 -12.05 -11.38
N ILE A 121 15.59 -12.40 -10.22
CA ILE A 121 15.93 -13.66 -9.53
C ILE A 121 15.02 -14.83 -9.92
N ALA A 122 14.04 -14.60 -10.80
CA ALA A 122 13.18 -15.66 -11.29
C ALA A 122 14.00 -16.67 -12.13
N PRO A 123 13.67 -17.98 -12.06
CA PRO A 123 14.29 -18.99 -12.92
C PRO A 123 14.32 -18.60 -14.40
N GLU A 124 15.29 -19.09 -15.16
CA GLU A 124 15.40 -18.77 -16.61
C GLU A 124 14.11 -19.12 -17.37
N ASP A 125 13.45 -20.22 -17.00
CA ASP A 125 12.21 -20.72 -17.59
C ASP A 125 10.93 -20.07 -17.03
N ALA A 126 11.05 -19.15 -16.06
CA ALA A 126 9.91 -18.39 -15.57
C ALA A 126 9.31 -17.55 -16.69
N GLU A 127 8.00 -17.64 -16.86
CA GLU A 127 7.26 -16.77 -17.78
C GLU A 127 7.24 -15.35 -17.22
N ARG A 128 7.81 -14.41 -17.98
CA ARG A 128 7.89 -12.99 -17.59
C ARG A 128 6.85 -12.17 -18.35
N ALA A 129 6.28 -11.18 -17.68
CA ALA A 129 5.44 -10.19 -18.37
C ALA A 129 6.28 -9.18 -19.16
N MET A 130 7.51 -8.92 -18.73
CA MET A 130 8.44 -7.94 -19.29
C MET A 130 9.82 -8.56 -19.52
N PRO A 131 10.59 -8.06 -20.50
CA PRO A 131 11.97 -8.52 -20.68
C PRO A 131 12.87 -8.01 -19.55
N GLU A 132 13.85 -8.81 -19.14
CA GLU A 132 14.83 -8.43 -18.09
C GLU A 132 15.57 -7.12 -18.42
N SER A 133 15.81 -6.84 -19.70
CA SER A 133 16.43 -5.57 -20.14
C SER A 133 15.64 -4.35 -19.67
N ALA A 134 14.31 -4.45 -19.56
CA ALA A 134 13.48 -3.36 -19.07
C ALA A 134 13.80 -3.02 -17.61
N LEU A 135 13.99 -4.04 -16.76
CA LEU A 135 14.39 -3.91 -15.36
C LEU A 135 15.80 -3.32 -15.26
N GLN A 136 16.76 -3.87 -16.01
CA GLN A 136 18.16 -3.43 -15.95
C GLN A 136 18.33 -1.96 -16.38
N GLU A 137 17.62 -1.51 -17.42
CA GLU A 137 17.63 -0.11 -17.88
C GLU A 137 17.07 0.85 -16.82
N ALA A 138 16.02 0.44 -16.12
CA ALA A 138 15.33 1.25 -15.13
C ALA A 138 16.04 1.29 -13.77
N GLY A 139 16.67 0.17 -13.39
CA GLY A 139 17.13 -0.07 -12.03
C GLY A 139 18.62 0.15 -11.77
N ASN A 140 19.47 -0.08 -12.78
CA ASN A 140 20.92 -0.09 -12.55
C ASN A 140 21.50 1.33 -12.53
N VAL A 141 21.89 1.79 -11.35
CA VAL A 141 22.34 3.17 -11.12
C VAL A 141 23.68 3.23 -10.39
N THR A 142 24.48 4.23 -10.75
CA THR A 142 25.72 4.58 -10.06
C THR A 142 25.49 5.89 -9.30
N LEU A 143 25.76 5.86 -8.00
CA LEU A 143 25.61 6.93 -7.05
C LEU A 143 26.98 7.43 -6.59
N ARG A 144 27.06 8.73 -6.29
CA ARG A 144 28.27 9.37 -5.78
C ARG A 144 27.98 10.00 -4.44
N LEU A 145 28.65 9.51 -3.41
CA LEU A 145 28.57 10.07 -2.06
C LEU A 145 29.65 11.13 -1.91
N SER A 146 29.21 12.36 -1.66
CA SER A 146 30.07 13.52 -1.36
C SER A 146 30.54 13.50 0.11
N ASP A 147 29.71 12.97 1.01
CA ASP A 147 30.08 12.69 2.40
C ASP A 147 29.53 11.29 2.79
N PRO A 148 30.31 10.21 2.56
CA PRO A 148 29.87 8.84 2.80
C PRO A 148 29.62 8.50 4.27
N ARG A 149 29.85 9.45 5.20
CA ARG A 149 29.56 9.32 6.63
C ARG A 149 28.30 10.07 7.07
N GLN A 150 27.66 10.80 6.17
CA GLN A 150 26.40 11.51 6.44
C GLN A 150 25.31 11.11 5.45
N GLU A 151 25.68 10.80 4.22
CA GLU A 151 24.78 10.33 3.16
C GLU A 151 24.57 8.82 3.27
N ASN A 152 23.38 8.37 2.86
CA ASN A 152 23.01 6.96 2.82
C ASN A 152 22.19 6.70 1.56
N VAL A 153 22.20 5.45 1.09
CA VAL A 153 21.52 5.03 -0.15
C VAL A 153 20.14 4.40 0.10
N GLY A 154 19.51 4.70 1.25
CA GLY A 154 18.28 4.03 1.68
C GLY A 154 17.08 4.35 0.77
N ALA A 155 16.95 5.60 0.33
CA ALA A 155 15.92 6.01 -0.62
C ALA A 155 16.10 5.30 -1.97
N GLU A 156 17.35 5.13 -2.40
CA GLU A 156 17.72 4.48 -3.64
C GLU A 156 17.46 2.96 -3.58
N VAL A 157 17.70 2.31 -2.44
CA VAL A 157 17.36 0.89 -2.25
C VAL A 157 15.84 0.69 -2.24
N LEU A 158 15.07 1.55 -1.57
CA LEU A 158 13.60 1.49 -1.62
C LEU A 158 13.05 1.80 -3.02
N THR A 159 13.70 2.68 -3.77
CA THR A 159 13.37 2.92 -5.18
C THR A 159 13.65 1.69 -6.03
N ALA A 160 14.81 1.04 -5.83
CA ALA A 160 15.13 -0.22 -6.50
C ALA A 160 14.06 -1.29 -6.19
N TYR A 161 13.62 -1.36 -4.93
CA TYR A 161 12.54 -2.25 -4.52
C TYR A 161 11.23 -1.94 -5.24
N ALA A 162 10.84 -0.67 -5.34
CA ALA A 162 9.64 -0.26 -6.08
C ALA A 162 9.70 -0.63 -7.57
N VAL A 163 10.86 -0.43 -8.21
CA VAL A 163 11.09 -0.81 -9.63
C VAL A 163 11.00 -2.33 -9.79
N HIS A 164 11.58 -3.10 -8.89
CA HIS A 164 11.48 -4.57 -8.92
C HIS A 164 10.04 -5.03 -8.74
N ALA A 165 9.30 -4.46 -7.79
CA ALA A 165 7.90 -4.76 -7.55
C ALA A 165 7.03 -4.45 -8.79
N GLN A 166 7.29 -3.34 -9.49
CA GLN A 166 6.59 -3.02 -10.75
C GLN A 166 6.90 -4.04 -11.85
N TYR A 167 8.16 -4.46 -11.96
CA TYR A 167 8.61 -5.44 -12.94
C TYR A 167 8.00 -6.83 -12.71
N THR A 168 7.99 -7.28 -11.45
CA THR A 168 7.41 -8.57 -11.04
C THR A 168 5.88 -8.55 -10.96
N GLY A 169 5.27 -7.36 -10.93
CA GLY A 169 3.83 -7.19 -10.85
C GLY A 169 3.26 -7.23 -9.43
N GLU A 170 4.10 -7.06 -8.41
CA GLU A 170 3.74 -7.05 -7.00
C GLU A 170 3.13 -5.70 -6.58
N ALA A 171 1.85 -5.51 -6.88
CA ALA A 171 1.15 -4.22 -6.74
C ALA A 171 1.24 -3.59 -5.35
N PHE A 172 1.08 -4.40 -4.30
CA PHE A 172 1.14 -3.93 -2.93
C PHE A 172 2.53 -3.38 -2.58
N GLU A 173 3.58 -4.01 -3.10
CA GLU A 173 4.97 -3.69 -2.77
C GLU A 173 5.43 -2.37 -3.38
N VAL A 174 4.93 -2.02 -4.56
CA VAL A 174 5.21 -0.73 -5.21
C VAL A 174 4.88 0.42 -4.28
N GLY A 175 3.68 0.41 -3.71
CA GLY A 175 3.27 1.52 -2.86
C GLY A 175 3.77 1.40 -1.41
N ARG A 176 4.07 0.19 -0.89
CA ARG A 176 4.81 0.03 0.38
C ARG A 176 6.19 0.71 0.30
N ALA A 177 6.91 0.49 -0.80
CA ALA A 177 8.21 1.11 -1.03
C ALA A 177 8.12 2.64 -1.10
N LEU A 178 7.15 3.17 -1.85
CA LEU A 178 6.89 4.61 -1.97
C LEU A 178 6.60 5.27 -0.62
N LEU A 179 5.69 4.68 0.15
CA LEU A 179 5.28 5.19 1.45
C LEU A 179 6.41 5.11 2.48
N SER A 180 7.26 4.08 2.40
CA SER A 180 8.44 3.95 3.27
C SER A 180 9.43 5.10 3.09
N VAL A 181 9.68 5.54 1.84
CA VAL A 181 10.53 6.70 1.56
C VAL A 181 9.96 7.96 2.21
N GLN A 182 8.64 8.16 2.10
CA GLN A 182 7.94 9.31 2.66
C GLN A 182 7.93 9.31 4.20
N ASP A 183 7.56 8.19 4.83
CA ASP A 183 7.43 8.08 6.29
C ASP A 183 8.75 8.29 7.01
N LEU A 184 9.83 7.78 6.42
CA LEU A 184 11.19 7.93 6.93
C LEU A 184 11.78 9.31 6.61
N GLY A 185 11.11 10.10 5.75
CA GLY A 185 11.58 11.41 5.32
C GLY A 185 12.95 11.34 4.65
N LEU A 186 13.17 10.30 3.84
CA LEU A 186 14.44 10.08 3.17
C LEU A 186 14.58 11.06 2.00
N GLU A 187 15.67 11.82 2.02
CA GLU A 187 16.09 12.60 0.86
C GLU A 187 17.05 11.73 0.06
N GLY A 188 16.80 11.60 -1.25
CA GLY A 188 17.69 10.84 -2.11
C GLY A 188 19.01 11.56 -2.39
N ILE A 189 20.01 10.79 -2.79
CA ILE A 189 21.32 11.29 -3.19
C ILE A 189 21.21 11.94 -4.57
N ASN A 190 22.02 12.97 -4.80
CA ASN A 190 22.14 13.55 -6.12
C ASN A 190 22.72 12.53 -7.11
N ILE A 191 21.89 12.06 -8.02
CA ILE A 191 22.31 11.15 -9.10
C ILE A 191 22.76 11.99 -10.28
N ASP A 192 24.07 12.05 -10.50
CA ASP A 192 24.65 12.76 -11.64
C ASP A 192 24.29 12.07 -12.96
N GLY A 193 23.93 12.88 -13.97
CA GLY A 193 23.75 12.41 -15.34
C GLY A 193 22.29 12.38 -15.82
N VAL A 194 22.12 11.81 -17.01
CA VAL A 194 20.87 11.75 -17.78
C VAL A 194 20.54 10.33 -18.24
N THR A 195 21.14 9.32 -17.60
CA THR A 195 20.84 7.90 -17.86
C THR A 195 19.38 7.60 -17.55
N ILE A 196 18.84 6.53 -18.12
CA ILE A 196 17.48 6.07 -17.88
C ILE A 196 17.24 5.86 -16.37
N ALA A 197 18.09 5.07 -15.71
CA ALA A 197 17.99 4.84 -14.26
C ALA A 197 18.03 6.14 -13.45
N ALA A 198 18.90 7.11 -13.79
CA ALA A 198 18.90 8.40 -13.08
C ALA A 198 17.55 9.14 -13.19
N GLN A 199 16.84 9.02 -14.32
CA GLN A 199 15.50 9.60 -14.46
C GLN A 199 14.45 8.83 -13.67
N VAL A 200 14.53 7.51 -13.62
CA VAL A 200 13.62 6.66 -12.83
C VAL A 200 13.72 7.00 -11.34
N TYR A 201 14.94 7.15 -10.82
CA TYR A 201 15.12 7.46 -9.42
C TYR A 201 14.66 8.88 -9.07
N ARG A 202 14.91 9.87 -9.95
CA ARG A 202 14.34 11.21 -9.81
C ARG A 202 12.81 11.20 -9.89
N TYR A 203 12.22 10.35 -10.73
CA TYR A 203 10.78 10.19 -10.80
C TYR A 203 10.19 9.78 -9.45
N TYR A 204 10.78 8.78 -8.80
CA TYR A 204 10.31 8.30 -7.49
C TYR A 204 10.44 9.35 -6.39
N GLN A 205 11.49 10.18 -6.43
CA GLN A 205 11.65 11.32 -5.51
C GLN A 205 10.59 12.42 -5.72
N LEU A 206 10.06 12.55 -6.94
CA LEU A 206 9.14 13.62 -7.32
C LEU A 206 7.68 13.18 -7.34
N LEU A 207 7.39 11.88 -7.42
CA LEU A 207 6.06 11.34 -7.75
C LEU A 207 4.93 11.91 -6.89
N LEU A 208 5.15 12.03 -5.58
CA LEU A 208 4.13 12.47 -4.63
C LEU A 208 4.09 14.00 -4.47
N ASP A 209 5.23 14.68 -4.60
CA ASP A 209 5.35 16.12 -4.32
C ASP A 209 5.20 17.00 -5.57
N ASP A 210 5.66 16.52 -6.73
CA ASP A 210 5.65 17.22 -8.02
C ASP A 210 5.45 16.23 -9.19
N PRO A 211 4.22 15.72 -9.36
CA PRO A 211 3.93 14.74 -10.42
C PRO A 211 4.12 15.33 -11.84
N GLU A 212 4.06 16.65 -12.01
CA GLU A 212 4.32 17.29 -13.31
C GLU A 212 5.80 17.16 -13.71
N THR A 213 6.72 17.43 -12.79
CA THR A 213 8.14 17.20 -13.03
C THR A 213 8.45 15.70 -13.12
N ALA A 214 7.78 14.85 -12.33
CA ALA A 214 7.90 13.40 -12.42
C ALA A 214 7.57 12.87 -13.84
N ILE A 215 6.49 13.36 -14.46
CA ILE A 215 6.14 13.05 -15.86
C ILE A 215 7.24 13.52 -16.82
N SER A 216 7.79 14.71 -16.58
CA SER A 216 8.83 15.29 -17.44
C SER A 216 10.12 14.47 -17.43
N VAL A 217 10.53 13.90 -16.28
CA VAL A 217 11.70 13.03 -16.19
C VAL A 217 11.44 11.66 -16.81
N ILE A 218 10.25 11.06 -16.66
CA ILE A 218 9.92 9.81 -17.35
C ILE A 218 9.81 9.99 -18.86
N ASN A 219 9.37 11.15 -19.34
CA ASN A 219 9.43 11.49 -20.76
C ASN A 219 10.87 11.50 -21.32
N LEU A 220 11.90 11.76 -20.49
CA LEU A 220 13.31 11.63 -20.90
C LEU A 220 13.73 10.16 -21.02
N ALA A 221 13.24 9.28 -20.15
CA ALA A 221 13.49 7.84 -20.23
C ALA A 221 12.82 7.23 -21.48
N LEU A 222 11.53 7.55 -21.72
CA LEU A 222 10.76 7.09 -22.88
C LEU A 222 11.37 7.55 -24.22
N ARG A 223 12.04 8.70 -24.27
CA ARG A 223 12.76 9.13 -25.50
C ARG A 223 13.96 8.24 -25.84
N GLN A 224 14.55 7.59 -24.84
CA GLN A 224 15.72 6.72 -25.00
C GLN A 224 15.30 5.27 -25.20
N SER A 225 14.22 4.84 -24.55
CA SER A 225 13.70 3.46 -24.60
C SER A 225 12.16 3.51 -24.64
N PRO A 226 11.57 3.74 -25.83
CA PRO A 226 10.12 3.92 -26.02
C PRO A 226 9.33 2.60 -25.99
N ASP A 227 10.00 1.46 -25.95
CA ASP A 227 9.42 0.12 -25.91
C ASP A 227 9.47 -0.50 -24.51
N ASN A 228 10.03 0.20 -23.51
CA ASN A 228 10.07 -0.27 -22.13
C ASN A 228 8.70 -0.01 -21.43
N PRO A 229 7.93 -1.06 -21.10
CA PRO A 229 6.59 -0.91 -20.51
C PRO A 229 6.60 -0.29 -19.10
N LEU A 230 7.71 -0.40 -18.34
CA LEU A 230 7.81 0.17 -17.00
C LEU A 230 7.64 1.69 -17.00
N PHE A 231 8.17 2.37 -18.00
CA PHE A 231 8.06 3.84 -18.06
C PHE A 231 6.64 4.32 -18.33
N TYR A 232 5.85 3.53 -19.06
CA TYR A 232 4.43 3.79 -19.20
C TYR A 232 3.69 3.55 -17.89
N GLN A 233 4.01 2.49 -17.13
CA GLN A 233 3.44 2.30 -15.79
C GLN A 233 3.79 3.44 -14.83
N MET A 234 5.05 3.89 -14.82
CA MET A 234 5.48 5.02 -14.00
C MET A 234 4.75 6.31 -14.39
N ARG A 235 4.68 6.63 -15.69
CA ARG A 235 4.00 7.84 -16.14
C ARG A 235 2.48 7.76 -15.89
N TYR A 236 1.88 6.57 -16.00
CA TYR A 236 0.52 6.29 -15.57
C TYR A 236 0.28 6.69 -14.10
N THR A 237 1.13 6.25 -13.17
CA THR A 237 0.97 6.58 -11.74
C THR A 237 1.06 8.10 -11.51
N ALA A 238 1.97 8.79 -12.20
CA ALA A 238 2.04 10.24 -12.12
C ALA A 238 0.81 10.94 -12.73
N TYR A 239 0.26 10.44 -13.84
CA TYR A 239 -0.99 10.97 -14.39
C TYR A 239 -2.19 10.73 -13.47
N LEU A 240 -2.25 9.57 -12.80
CA LEU A 240 -3.26 9.34 -11.76
C LEU A 240 -3.17 10.34 -10.62
N ASN A 241 -1.96 10.65 -10.13
CA ASN A 241 -1.75 11.65 -9.09
C ASN A 241 -2.10 13.08 -9.55
N GLN A 242 -2.11 13.35 -10.86
CA GLN A 242 -2.64 14.59 -11.43
C GLN A 242 -4.17 14.57 -11.66
N GLY A 243 -4.84 13.43 -11.44
CA GLY A 243 -6.24 13.23 -11.82
C GLY A 243 -6.45 13.18 -13.35
N ASN A 244 -5.39 13.00 -14.14
CA ASN A 244 -5.47 12.91 -15.59
C ASN A 244 -5.75 11.47 -16.03
N PHE A 245 -6.97 11.00 -15.75
CA PHE A 245 -7.39 9.62 -16.02
C PHE A 245 -7.32 9.22 -17.50
N ALA A 246 -7.52 10.16 -18.42
CA ALA A 246 -7.42 9.89 -19.85
C ALA A 246 -5.98 9.55 -20.29
N ALA A 247 -5.00 10.34 -19.84
CA ALA A 247 -3.59 10.05 -20.12
C ALA A 247 -3.10 8.82 -19.36
N ALA A 248 -3.56 8.63 -18.12
CA ALA A 248 -3.31 7.42 -17.36
C ALA A 248 -3.80 6.17 -18.11
N ARG A 249 -5.03 6.20 -18.64
CA ARG A 249 -5.60 5.11 -19.47
C ARG A 249 -4.71 4.80 -20.67
N GLU A 250 -4.32 5.82 -21.43
CA GLU A 250 -3.49 5.65 -22.62
C GLU A 250 -2.15 4.97 -22.28
N ASP A 251 -1.52 5.36 -21.17
CA ASP A 251 -0.25 4.81 -20.73
C ASP A 251 -0.37 3.36 -20.27
N ILE A 252 -1.36 3.04 -19.43
CA ILE A 252 -1.50 1.67 -18.93
C ILE A 252 -1.92 0.69 -20.05
N GLU A 253 -2.77 1.14 -20.99
CA GLU A 253 -3.08 0.38 -22.20
C GLU A 253 -1.85 0.22 -23.11
N THR A 254 -0.95 1.20 -23.13
CA THR A 254 0.32 1.09 -23.86
C THR A 254 1.27 0.11 -23.20
N ALA A 255 1.42 0.15 -21.88
CA ALA A 255 2.21 -0.83 -21.13
C ALA A 255 1.72 -2.26 -21.44
N LEU A 256 0.40 -2.50 -21.36
CA LEU A 256 -0.21 -3.79 -21.67
C LEU A 256 0.01 -4.26 -23.11
N ARG A 257 0.11 -3.35 -24.09
CA ARG A 257 0.42 -3.68 -25.49
C ARG A 257 1.88 -4.03 -25.73
N LEU A 258 2.79 -3.50 -24.90
CA LEU A 258 4.23 -3.71 -25.01
C LEU A 258 4.70 -4.96 -24.25
N THR A 259 3.89 -5.49 -23.35
CA THR A 259 4.14 -6.75 -22.64
C THR A 259 3.69 -7.97 -23.45
N GLU A 260 4.50 -9.03 -23.46
CA GLU A 260 4.13 -10.31 -24.12
C GLU A 260 2.93 -10.98 -23.43
N ARG A 261 2.88 -10.87 -22.10
CA ARG A 261 1.77 -11.32 -21.25
C ARG A 261 1.21 -10.12 -20.48
N ARG A 262 -0.11 -9.99 -20.46
CA ARG A 262 -0.77 -8.92 -19.69
C ARG A 262 -0.45 -9.13 -18.20
N SER A 263 0.27 -8.17 -17.62
CA SER A 263 0.61 -8.16 -16.20
C SER A 263 -0.64 -7.93 -15.34
N ALA A 264 -0.80 -8.71 -14.26
CA ALA A 264 -1.87 -8.51 -13.29
C ALA A 264 -1.85 -7.10 -12.69
N LEU A 265 -0.68 -6.58 -12.30
CA LEU A 265 -0.52 -5.19 -11.86
C LEU A 265 -1.05 -4.19 -12.88
N SER A 266 -0.73 -4.36 -14.17
CA SER A 266 -1.21 -3.45 -15.21
C SER A 266 -2.72 -3.56 -15.47
N LEU A 267 -3.30 -4.74 -15.28
CA LEU A 267 -4.74 -4.97 -15.38
C LEU A 267 -5.48 -4.38 -14.17
N LEU A 268 -4.95 -4.58 -12.96
CA LEU A 268 -5.41 -3.93 -11.74
C LEU A 268 -5.39 -2.40 -11.92
N ALA A 269 -4.27 -1.84 -12.38
CA ALA A 269 -4.12 -0.43 -12.71
C ALA A 269 -5.14 0.08 -13.76
N LEU A 270 -5.40 -0.70 -14.81
CA LEU A 270 -6.44 -0.36 -15.78
C LEU A 270 -7.83 -0.36 -15.15
N SER A 271 -8.13 -1.31 -14.25
CA SER A 271 -9.42 -1.38 -13.56
C SER A 271 -9.71 -0.13 -12.73
N THR A 272 -8.70 0.47 -12.08
CA THR A 272 -8.88 1.70 -11.28
C THR A 272 -9.21 2.90 -12.15
N VAL A 273 -8.73 2.94 -13.39
CA VAL A 273 -9.09 4.00 -14.35
C VAL A 273 -10.47 3.77 -14.93
N LEU A 274 -10.80 2.52 -15.27
CA LEU A 274 -12.12 2.17 -15.80
C LEU A 274 -13.22 2.36 -14.77
N ALA A 275 -12.93 2.17 -13.47
CA ALA A 275 -13.90 2.47 -12.42
C ALA A 275 -14.35 3.94 -12.47
N VAL A 276 -13.41 4.86 -12.74
CA VAL A 276 -13.68 6.30 -12.87
C VAL A 276 -14.37 6.63 -14.20
N ASP A 277 -13.88 6.08 -15.32
CA ASP A 277 -14.29 6.47 -16.67
C ASP A 277 -15.58 5.77 -17.14
N GLU A 278 -15.74 4.49 -16.78
CA GLU A 278 -16.78 3.60 -17.30
C GLU A 278 -17.67 2.95 -16.23
N GLY A 279 -17.23 2.94 -14.96
CA GLY A 279 -17.95 2.38 -13.81
C GLY A 279 -17.48 0.99 -13.39
N TYR A 280 -18.03 0.49 -12.27
CA TYR A 280 -17.60 -0.78 -11.66
C TYR A 280 -17.74 -2.02 -12.56
N PRO A 281 -18.80 -2.21 -13.37
CA PRO A 281 -18.92 -3.42 -14.18
C PRO A 281 -17.75 -3.64 -15.17
N GLN A 282 -17.25 -2.58 -15.79
CA GLN A 282 -16.11 -2.63 -16.71
C GLN A 282 -14.79 -2.81 -15.96
N ALA A 283 -14.65 -2.18 -14.79
CA ALA A 283 -13.51 -2.40 -13.92
C ALA A 283 -13.43 -3.87 -13.44
N ILE A 284 -14.56 -4.45 -13.02
CA ILE A 284 -14.68 -5.85 -12.61
C ILE A 284 -14.29 -6.80 -13.74
N ALA A 285 -14.74 -6.54 -14.98
CA ALA A 285 -14.36 -7.37 -16.13
C ALA A 285 -12.85 -7.38 -16.41
N VAL A 286 -12.15 -6.27 -16.15
CA VAL A 286 -10.69 -6.23 -16.26
C VAL A 286 -10.01 -6.90 -15.06
N LEU A 287 -10.62 -6.85 -13.87
CA LEU A 287 -10.13 -7.59 -12.70
C LEU A 287 -10.26 -9.11 -12.89
N ASP A 288 -11.25 -9.60 -13.64
CA ASP A 288 -11.31 -11.01 -14.05
C ASP A 288 -10.07 -11.40 -14.87
N GLU A 289 -9.63 -10.52 -15.79
CA GLU A 289 -8.38 -10.74 -16.52
C GLU A 289 -7.16 -10.67 -15.60
N SER A 290 -7.16 -9.75 -14.62
CA SER A 290 -6.07 -9.59 -13.64
C SER A 290 -5.87 -10.86 -12.81
N ILE A 291 -6.96 -11.39 -12.27
CA ILE A 291 -6.99 -12.64 -11.49
C ILE A 291 -6.61 -13.84 -12.35
N ALA A 292 -7.02 -13.87 -13.63
CA ALA A 292 -6.59 -14.92 -14.54
C ALA A 292 -5.09 -14.85 -14.87
N ALA A 293 -4.51 -13.63 -14.87
CA ALA A 293 -3.09 -13.42 -15.11
C ALA A 293 -2.23 -13.82 -13.90
N ASP A 294 -2.70 -13.55 -12.68
CA ASP A 294 -2.08 -13.95 -11.41
C ASP A 294 -3.16 -14.28 -10.35
N PRO A 295 -3.52 -15.57 -10.19
CA PRO A 295 -4.52 -15.99 -9.22
C PRO A 295 -4.11 -15.84 -7.75
N ASP A 296 -2.80 -15.77 -7.48
CA ASP A 296 -2.25 -15.74 -6.13
C ASP A 296 -2.10 -14.28 -5.62
N GLN A 297 -2.33 -13.29 -6.50
CA GLN A 297 -2.35 -11.88 -6.12
C GLN A 297 -3.64 -11.51 -5.35
N TRP A 298 -3.57 -11.56 -4.03
CA TRP A 298 -4.69 -11.23 -3.14
C TRP A 298 -5.32 -9.84 -3.41
N LEU A 299 -4.53 -8.85 -3.84
CA LEU A 299 -5.02 -7.48 -4.05
C LEU A 299 -6.02 -7.39 -5.21
N SER A 300 -5.85 -8.20 -6.26
CA SER A 300 -6.80 -8.25 -7.38
C SER A 300 -8.15 -8.79 -6.93
N TRP A 301 -8.17 -9.82 -6.09
CA TRP A 301 -9.38 -10.33 -5.45
C TRP A 301 -10.01 -9.30 -4.51
N GLY A 302 -9.20 -8.69 -3.63
CA GLY A 302 -9.67 -7.68 -2.68
C GLY A 302 -10.34 -6.49 -3.38
N VAL A 303 -9.71 -5.93 -4.41
CA VAL A 303 -10.26 -4.80 -5.17
C VAL A 303 -11.51 -5.20 -5.95
N ARG A 304 -11.57 -6.41 -6.53
CA ARG A 304 -12.80 -6.89 -7.19
C ARG A 304 -13.94 -7.07 -6.21
N GLY A 305 -13.67 -7.66 -5.04
CA GLY A 305 -14.65 -7.79 -3.97
C GLY A 305 -15.18 -6.45 -3.49
N ALA A 306 -14.31 -5.46 -3.33
CA ALA A 306 -14.71 -4.10 -2.99
C ALA A 306 -15.54 -3.43 -4.10
N TYR A 307 -15.22 -3.64 -5.38
CA TYR A 307 -16.05 -3.15 -6.49
C TYR A 307 -17.41 -3.87 -6.58
N HIS A 308 -17.47 -5.17 -6.28
CA HIS A 308 -18.75 -5.88 -6.12
C HIS A 308 -19.59 -5.27 -5.00
N TYR A 309 -18.97 -5.01 -3.85
CA TYR A 309 -19.62 -4.35 -2.70
C TYR A 309 -20.17 -2.98 -3.08
N LEU A 310 -19.36 -2.13 -3.73
CA LEU A 310 -19.78 -0.80 -4.19
C LEU A 310 -20.82 -0.84 -5.32
N ASN A 311 -20.91 -1.96 -6.05
CA ASN A 311 -21.93 -2.23 -7.04
C ASN A 311 -23.19 -2.91 -6.45
N GLY A 312 -23.21 -3.17 -5.13
CA GLY A 312 -24.33 -3.77 -4.40
C GLY A 312 -24.42 -5.30 -4.45
N ASP A 313 -23.44 -5.97 -5.04
CA ASP A 313 -23.36 -7.43 -5.11
C ASP A 313 -22.62 -7.98 -3.88
N LEU A 314 -23.33 -8.05 -2.75
CA LEU A 314 -22.76 -8.43 -1.46
C LEU A 314 -22.29 -9.89 -1.42
N GLU A 315 -22.92 -10.79 -2.18
CA GLU A 315 -22.56 -12.21 -2.24
C GLU A 315 -21.24 -12.39 -2.99
N ALA A 316 -21.09 -11.79 -4.18
CA ALA A 316 -19.84 -11.81 -4.92
C ALA A 316 -18.72 -11.10 -4.15
N ALA A 317 -19.03 -9.99 -3.47
CA ALA A 317 -18.08 -9.28 -2.63
C ALA A 317 -17.52 -10.18 -1.53
N ALA A 318 -18.38 -10.88 -0.78
CA ALA A 318 -17.94 -11.78 0.28
C ALA A 318 -17.03 -12.90 -0.25
N ALA A 319 -17.41 -13.54 -1.36
CA ALA A 319 -16.61 -14.60 -1.97
C ALA A 319 -15.20 -14.16 -2.37
N ASP A 320 -15.08 -12.96 -2.96
CA ASP A 320 -13.79 -12.39 -3.36
C ASP A 320 -12.94 -11.98 -2.16
N ILE A 321 -13.55 -11.41 -1.13
CA ILE A 321 -12.85 -11.03 0.10
C ILE A 321 -12.37 -12.27 0.85
N GLU A 322 -13.16 -13.33 0.93
CA GLU A 322 -12.74 -14.63 1.48
C GLU A 322 -11.53 -15.19 0.72
N GLN A 323 -11.55 -15.12 -0.61
CA GLN A 323 -10.43 -15.57 -1.43
C GLN A 323 -9.18 -14.71 -1.22
N ALA A 324 -9.34 -13.39 -1.10
CA ALA A 324 -8.23 -12.49 -0.78
C ALA A 324 -7.61 -12.81 0.60
N ILE A 325 -8.44 -13.10 1.61
CA ILE A 325 -7.98 -13.50 2.95
C ILE A 325 -7.28 -14.86 2.92
N ALA A 326 -7.79 -15.81 2.15
CA ALA A 326 -7.20 -17.15 2.00
C ALA A 326 -5.78 -17.13 1.38
N LEU A 327 -5.44 -16.07 0.65
CA LEU A 327 -4.12 -15.82 0.08
C LEU A 327 -3.15 -15.13 1.06
N GLU A 328 -3.50 -15.04 2.34
CA GLU A 328 -2.67 -14.48 3.41
C GLU A 328 -2.20 -13.05 3.08
N PRO A 329 -3.13 -12.09 2.98
CA PRO A 329 -2.84 -10.76 2.48
C PRO A 329 -1.88 -10.02 3.42
N ARG A 330 -0.96 -9.27 2.83
CA ARG A 330 0.04 -8.47 3.55
C ARG A 330 -0.47 -7.10 4.03
N GLY A 331 -1.77 -6.86 3.85
CA GLY A 331 -2.47 -5.67 4.30
C GLY A 331 -3.80 -6.02 4.97
N ASN A 332 -4.34 -5.08 5.73
CA ASN A 332 -5.59 -5.28 6.48
C ASN A 332 -6.86 -5.08 5.65
N PHE A 333 -6.76 -4.64 4.40
CA PHE A 333 -7.90 -4.34 3.52
C PHE A 333 -9.01 -5.39 3.55
N PRO A 334 -8.70 -6.67 3.28
CA PRO A 334 -9.77 -7.63 3.07
C PRO A 334 -10.53 -7.86 4.37
N TYR A 335 -9.87 -7.74 5.52
CA TYR A 335 -10.49 -7.84 6.83
C TYR A 335 -11.39 -6.64 7.16
N LEU A 336 -11.02 -5.42 6.73
CA LEU A 336 -11.89 -4.24 6.88
C LEU A 336 -13.17 -4.38 6.05
N VAL A 337 -13.05 -4.81 4.79
CA VAL A 337 -14.22 -5.06 3.94
C VAL A 337 -15.06 -6.22 4.49
N MET A 338 -14.42 -7.28 4.98
CA MET A 338 -15.10 -8.40 5.64
C MET A 338 -15.91 -7.93 6.86
N ALA A 339 -15.33 -7.09 7.72
CA ALA A 339 -16.03 -6.54 8.87
C ALA A 339 -17.28 -5.74 8.47
N ILE A 340 -17.21 -4.94 7.39
CA ILE A 340 -18.36 -4.21 6.86
C ILE A 340 -19.44 -5.19 6.35
N LEU A 341 -19.05 -6.20 5.56
CA LEU A 341 -19.99 -7.20 5.01
C LEU A 341 -20.66 -8.03 6.12
N ALA A 342 -19.89 -8.46 7.12
CA ALA A 342 -20.37 -9.21 8.28
C ALA A 342 -21.33 -8.36 9.14
N LEU A 343 -21.05 -7.07 9.29
CA LEU A 343 -21.91 -6.13 10.02
C LEU A 343 -23.28 -5.99 9.37
N ARG A 344 -23.33 -5.89 8.02
CA ARG A 344 -24.58 -5.90 7.24
C ARG A 344 -25.41 -7.16 7.48
N GLN A 345 -24.74 -8.29 7.67
CA GLN A 345 -25.39 -9.59 7.91
C GLN A 345 -25.66 -9.86 9.40
N GLY A 346 -25.20 -8.99 10.31
CA GLY A 346 -25.31 -9.20 11.75
C GLY A 346 -24.41 -10.31 12.31
N GLN A 347 -23.37 -10.69 11.59
CA GLN A 347 -22.39 -11.70 12.00
C GLN A 347 -21.34 -11.07 12.94
N ILE A 348 -21.76 -10.69 14.15
CA ILE A 348 -20.92 -9.91 15.08
C ILE A 348 -19.62 -10.62 15.49
N ASP A 349 -19.64 -11.94 15.64
CA ASP A 349 -18.40 -12.71 15.91
C ASP A 349 -17.37 -12.56 14.78
N GLU A 350 -17.84 -12.51 13.53
CA GLU A 350 -17.00 -12.32 12.35
C GLU A 350 -16.51 -10.89 12.21
N VAL A 351 -17.36 -9.89 12.53
CA VAL A 351 -16.94 -8.48 12.65
C VAL A 351 -15.77 -8.36 13.63
N ASN A 352 -15.92 -8.91 14.84
CA ASN A 352 -14.92 -8.83 15.89
C ASN A 352 -13.62 -9.53 15.49
N SER A 353 -13.70 -10.74 14.90
CA SER A 353 -12.52 -11.47 14.45
C SER A 353 -11.78 -10.75 13.32
N ALA A 354 -12.52 -10.18 12.37
CA ALA A 354 -11.94 -9.45 11.24
C ALA A 354 -11.28 -8.14 11.71
N LEU A 355 -11.94 -7.39 12.59
CA LEU A 355 -11.38 -6.16 13.16
C LEU A 355 -10.17 -6.44 14.06
N GLU A 356 -10.23 -7.46 14.92
CA GLU A 356 -9.06 -7.86 15.73
C GLU A 356 -7.86 -8.13 14.83
N THR A 357 -8.05 -8.90 13.75
CA THR A 357 -6.98 -9.18 12.78
C THR A 357 -6.50 -7.90 12.07
N ALA A 358 -7.41 -7.08 11.56
CA ALA A 358 -7.10 -5.84 10.84
C ALA A 358 -6.28 -4.84 11.68
N LEU A 359 -6.50 -4.83 13.00
CA LEU A 359 -5.91 -3.87 13.92
C LEU A 359 -4.64 -4.38 14.61
N THR A 360 -4.44 -5.70 14.68
CA THR A 360 -3.35 -6.30 15.50
C THR A 360 -2.34 -7.11 14.70
N ALA A 361 -2.72 -7.69 13.56
CA ALA A 361 -1.83 -8.52 12.76
C ALA A 361 -0.86 -7.68 11.89
N PHE A 362 -1.12 -6.38 11.73
CA PHE A 362 -0.38 -5.48 10.86
C PHE A 362 0.26 -4.34 11.64
N SER A 363 1.52 -4.02 11.33
CA SER A 363 2.31 -3.03 12.07
C SER A 363 1.81 -1.59 11.90
N ASP A 364 1.17 -1.30 10.76
CA ASP A 364 0.56 0.00 10.46
C ASP A 364 -0.85 -0.22 9.89
N PRO A 365 -1.90 -0.14 10.74
CA PRO A 365 -3.28 -0.31 10.31
C PRO A 365 -3.81 0.77 9.34
N GLU A 366 -3.11 1.90 9.17
CA GLU A 366 -3.47 2.97 8.22
C GLU A 366 -2.68 2.90 6.91
N LEU A 367 -1.66 2.04 6.82
CA LEU A 367 -0.78 1.92 5.65
C LEU A 367 -1.57 1.71 4.37
N GLU A 368 -2.63 0.91 4.45
CA GLU A 368 -3.37 0.45 3.29
C GLU A 368 -4.33 1.52 2.74
N ALA A 369 -4.99 2.31 3.60
CA ALA A 369 -5.70 3.52 3.20
C ALA A 369 -4.80 4.50 2.44
N ARG A 370 -3.57 4.71 2.95
CA ARG A 370 -2.55 5.55 2.29
C ARG A 370 -2.05 4.93 0.99
N LEU A 371 -1.93 3.60 0.94
CA LEU A 371 -1.49 2.86 -0.23
C LEU A 371 -2.50 3.00 -1.36
N VAL A 372 -3.77 2.76 -1.08
CA VAL A 372 -4.86 2.93 -2.02
C VAL A 372 -4.88 4.36 -2.54
N ALA A 373 -4.84 5.36 -1.65
CA ALA A 373 -4.76 6.77 -2.07
C ALA A 373 -3.60 7.03 -3.05
N THR A 374 -2.43 6.45 -2.77
CA THR A 374 -1.21 6.57 -3.59
C THR A 374 -1.35 5.86 -4.95
N LEU A 375 -1.97 4.68 -4.97
CA LEU A 375 -2.10 3.86 -6.18
C LEU A 375 -3.30 4.23 -7.04
N THR A 376 -4.32 4.86 -6.47
CA THR A 376 -5.57 5.19 -7.18
C THR A 376 -5.72 6.68 -7.50
N GLY A 377 -4.82 7.53 -6.99
CA GLY A 377 -4.71 8.96 -7.30
C GLY A 377 -5.43 9.87 -6.28
N ALA A 378 -4.81 11.00 -5.93
CA ALA A 378 -5.23 11.94 -4.88
C ALA A 378 -6.28 12.99 -5.30
N GLY A 379 -7.10 12.74 -6.33
CA GLY A 379 -8.11 13.70 -6.78
C GLY A 379 -9.32 13.75 -5.85
N GLU A 380 -9.73 14.94 -5.38
CA GLU A 380 -10.72 15.12 -4.30
C GLU A 380 -12.16 14.66 -4.66
N ASP A 381 -12.51 14.57 -5.95
CA ASP A 381 -13.90 14.33 -6.41
C ASP A 381 -14.03 13.19 -7.43
N ASN A 382 -13.54 11.99 -7.11
CA ASN A 382 -13.70 10.82 -7.99
C ASN A 382 -13.96 9.52 -7.23
N ILE A 383 -14.30 8.46 -7.97
CA ILE A 383 -14.69 7.17 -7.39
C ILE A 383 -13.56 6.50 -6.59
N ASN A 384 -12.30 6.80 -6.92
CA ASN A 384 -11.14 6.28 -6.19
C ASN A 384 -10.95 7.02 -4.86
N ALA A 385 -11.18 8.33 -4.82
CA ALA A 385 -11.25 9.07 -3.57
C ALA A 385 -12.43 8.62 -2.71
N TYR A 386 -13.60 8.39 -3.31
CA TYR A 386 -14.73 7.81 -2.61
C TYR A 386 -14.41 6.44 -1.98
N PHE A 387 -13.80 5.54 -2.76
CA PHE A 387 -13.34 4.24 -2.28
C PHE A 387 -12.39 4.42 -1.08
N THR A 388 -11.39 5.28 -1.21
CA THR A 388 -10.40 5.53 -0.15
C THR A 388 -11.05 6.09 1.11
N SER A 389 -11.85 7.14 0.99
CA SER A 389 -12.50 7.81 2.12
C SER A 389 -13.52 6.92 2.84
N LEU A 390 -14.27 6.09 2.11
CA LEU A 390 -15.21 5.13 2.70
C LEU A 390 -14.50 4.14 3.63
N PHE A 391 -13.47 3.45 3.14
CA PHE A 391 -12.78 2.43 3.94
C PHE A 391 -11.89 3.06 5.03
N SER A 392 -11.31 4.23 4.75
CA SER A 392 -10.55 4.99 5.77
C SER A 392 -11.44 5.43 6.92
N ALA A 393 -12.65 5.91 6.65
CA ALA A 393 -13.60 6.31 7.69
C ALA A 393 -13.90 5.15 8.65
N PHE A 394 -14.19 3.97 8.10
CA PHE A 394 -14.47 2.78 8.90
C PHE A 394 -13.23 2.31 9.69
N SER A 395 -12.07 2.24 9.05
CA SER A 395 -10.80 1.86 9.69
C SER A 395 -10.43 2.80 10.84
N ARG A 396 -10.48 4.12 10.61
CA ARG A 396 -10.22 5.14 11.63
C ARG A 396 -11.22 5.08 12.78
N LEU A 397 -12.48 4.78 12.50
CA LEU A 397 -13.49 4.58 13.54
C LEU A 397 -13.14 3.40 14.43
N ALA A 398 -12.75 2.25 13.85
CA ALA A 398 -12.30 1.07 14.58
C ALA A 398 -11.01 1.33 15.39
N LEU A 399 -10.13 2.21 14.90
CA LEU A 399 -8.94 2.69 15.62
C LEU A 399 -9.25 3.72 16.73
N GLY A 400 -10.52 4.09 16.92
CA GLY A 400 -10.95 5.12 17.88
C GLY A 400 -10.63 6.56 17.45
N GLN A 401 -10.16 6.78 16.23
CA GLN A 401 -9.83 8.08 15.66
C GLN A 401 -11.08 8.82 15.16
N THR A 402 -12.06 8.97 16.05
CA THR A 402 -13.43 9.40 15.77
C THR A 402 -13.51 10.69 14.94
N THR A 403 -12.74 11.74 15.28
CA THR A 403 -12.76 13.00 14.52
C THR A 403 -12.26 12.84 13.09
N ALA A 404 -11.25 12.00 12.86
CA ALA A 404 -10.74 11.75 11.52
C ALA A 404 -11.70 10.85 10.73
N ALA A 405 -12.35 9.88 11.39
CA ALA A 405 -13.42 9.08 10.80
C ALA A 405 -14.61 9.93 10.31
N ILE A 406 -15.03 10.94 11.09
CA ILE A 406 -16.06 11.90 10.66
C ILE A 406 -15.62 12.64 9.40
N ALA A 407 -14.40 13.19 9.38
CA ALA A 407 -13.90 13.92 8.21
C ALA A 407 -13.82 13.04 6.95
N ASP A 408 -13.36 11.80 7.08
CA ASP A 408 -13.30 10.85 5.97
C ASP A 408 -14.71 10.45 5.50
N ALA A 409 -15.66 10.23 6.42
CA ALA A 409 -17.05 9.94 6.07
C ALA A 409 -17.73 11.13 5.37
N GLU A 410 -17.53 12.36 5.84
CA GLU A 410 -18.02 13.57 5.18
C GLU A 410 -17.43 13.74 3.77
N THR A 411 -16.14 13.42 3.59
CA THR A 411 -15.48 13.42 2.27
C THR A 411 -16.12 12.39 1.35
N ALA A 412 -16.33 11.16 1.82
CA ALA A 412 -16.99 10.12 1.04
C ALA A 412 -18.43 10.55 0.64
N ILE A 413 -19.21 11.11 1.58
CA ILE A 413 -20.58 11.61 1.33
C ILE A 413 -20.60 12.75 0.31
N ALA A 414 -19.60 13.65 0.36
CA ALA A 414 -19.50 14.75 -0.59
C ALA A 414 -19.31 14.27 -2.03
N ILE A 415 -18.66 13.12 -2.22
CA ILE A 415 -18.45 12.50 -3.54
C ILE A 415 -19.68 11.67 -3.95
N ARG A 416 -20.18 10.82 -3.04
CA ARG A 416 -21.37 9.97 -3.23
C ARG A 416 -22.16 9.82 -1.94
N ASP A 417 -23.44 10.15 -2.00
CA ASP A 417 -24.38 10.13 -0.89
C ASP A 417 -25.34 8.90 -0.92
N ASP A 418 -24.99 7.86 -1.67
CA ASP A 418 -25.87 6.75 -2.01
C ASP A 418 -25.57 5.42 -1.30
N LEU A 419 -24.63 5.40 -0.35
CA LEU A 419 -24.26 4.20 0.41
C LEU A 419 -24.56 4.36 1.91
N ALA A 420 -25.42 3.48 2.43
CA ALA A 420 -25.85 3.49 3.83
C ALA A 420 -24.68 3.34 4.82
N ASP A 421 -23.65 2.55 4.48
CA ASP A 421 -22.51 2.23 5.35
C ASP A 421 -21.64 3.46 5.70
N VAL A 422 -21.56 4.47 4.81
CA VAL A 422 -20.86 5.72 5.13
C VAL A 422 -21.63 6.50 6.20
N TYR A 423 -22.95 6.55 6.09
CA TYR A 423 -23.81 7.21 7.08
C TYR A 423 -23.91 6.43 8.38
N LEU A 424 -23.82 5.10 8.35
CA LEU A 424 -23.64 4.28 9.54
C LEU A 424 -22.34 4.67 10.26
N THR A 425 -21.23 4.73 9.53
CA THR A 425 -19.93 5.12 10.07
C THR A 425 -19.97 6.54 10.67
N LEU A 426 -20.53 7.51 9.95
CA LEU A 426 -20.73 8.88 10.45
C LEU A 426 -21.61 8.89 11.70
N GLY A 427 -22.73 8.16 11.68
CA GLY A 427 -23.67 8.09 12.79
C GLY A 427 -23.06 7.51 14.05
N VAL A 428 -22.25 6.45 13.94
CA VAL A 428 -21.51 5.87 15.07
C VAL A 428 -20.49 6.87 15.60
N ALA A 429 -19.72 7.50 14.71
CA ALA A 429 -18.71 8.47 15.09
C ALA A 429 -19.30 9.67 15.83
N GLU A 430 -20.39 10.25 15.33
CA GLU A 430 -21.11 11.36 16.00
C GLU A 430 -21.76 10.92 17.31
N CYS A 431 -22.15 9.65 17.41
CA CYS A 431 -22.65 9.17 18.68
C CYS A 431 -21.55 9.06 19.75
N ILE A 432 -20.35 8.62 19.37
CA ILE A 432 -19.17 8.57 20.25
C ILE A 432 -18.78 9.98 20.74
N THR A 433 -18.90 11.00 19.89
CA THR A 433 -18.65 12.41 20.28
C THR A 433 -19.76 12.99 21.17
N GLY A 434 -20.91 12.32 21.25
CA GLY A 434 -22.08 12.74 22.02
C GLY A 434 -23.04 13.67 21.25
N ASP A 435 -22.81 13.90 19.95
CA ASP A 435 -23.78 14.59 19.09
C ASP A 435 -24.89 13.62 18.63
N PHE A 436 -25.77 13.30 19.58
CA PHE A 436 -26.91 12.42 19.34
C PHE A 436 -27.86 12.95 18.25
N ALA A 437 -27.92 14.26 18.03
CA ALA A 437 -28.77 14.84 17.01
C ALA A 437 -28.20 14.60 15.60
N ALA A 438 -26.89 14.81 15.42
CA ALA A 438 -26.19 14.49 14.18
C ALA A 438 -26.21 12.98 13.91
N SER A 439 -25.99 12.15 14.94
CA SER A 439 -26.05 10.69 14.86
C SER A 439 -27.43 10.18 14.38
N GLU A 440 -28.52 10.66 14.99
CA GLU A 440 -29.89 10.28 14.56
C GLU A 440 -30.16 10.68 13.11
N ALA A 441 -29.68 11.86 12.69
CA ALA A 441 -29.83 12.34 11.31
C ALA A 441 -29.08 11.42 10.33
N ALA A 442 -27.83 11.07 10.62
CA ALA A 442 -27.03 10.16 9.80
C ALA A 442 -27.70 8.79 9.68
N TYR A 443 -28.11 8.16 10.79
CA TYR A 443 -28.83 6.89 10.76
C TYR A 443 -30.17 6.97 10.01
N SER A 444 -30.86 8.10 10.08
CA SER A 444 -32.11 8.28 9.35
C SER A 444 -31.90 8.36 7.84
N THR A 445 -30.81 9.00 7.40
CA THR A 445 -30.40 8.98 5.99
C THR A 445 -30.01 7.58 5.57
N ALA A 446 -29.21 6.88 6.38
CA ALA A 446 -28.77 5.52 6.10
C ALA A 446 -29.95 4.55 5.90
N LEU A 447 -30.96 4.61 6.77
CA LEU A 447 -32.20 3.80 6.65
C LEU A 447 -33.12 4.23 5.51
N ALA A 448 -32.98 5.47 5.01
CA ALA A 448 -33.69 5.88 3.80
C ALA A 448 -33.06 5.27 2.54
N LEU A 449 -31.74 5.03 2.56
CA LEU A 449 -31.00 4.35 1.51
C LEU A 449 -31.19 2.83 1.58
N ASP A 450 -31.13 2.26 2.78
CA ASP A 450 -31.27 0.83 3.03
C ASP A 450 -32.21 0.54 4.23
N PRO A 451 -33.51 0.33 3.96
CA PRO A 451 -34.49 0.03 5.00
C PRO A 451 -34.35 -1.34 5.66
N ASP A 452 -33.51 -2.24 5.13
CA ASP A 452 -33.36 -3.60 5.65
C ASP A 452 -32.13 -3.75 6.57
N TYR A 453 -31.36 -2.66 6.77
CA TYR A 453 -30.13 -2.68 7.55
C TYR A 453 -30.40 -2.67 9.06
N THR A 454 -30.58 -3.87 9.63
CA THR A 454 -30.99 -4.12 11.03
C THR A 454 -30.21 -3.30 12.05
N VAL A 455 -28.88 -3.28 11.95
CA VAL A 455 -28.01 -2.65 12.96
C VAL A 455 -28.31 -1.16 13.11
N ILE A 456 -28.65 -0.47 12.03
CA ILE A 456 -28.89 0.97 12.06
C ILE A 456 -30.15 1.31 12.86
N TYR A 457 -31.20 0.48 12.78
CA TYR A 457 -32.37 0.63 13.64
C TYR A 457 -31.99 0.49 15.12
N LEU A 458 -31.16 -0.49 15.46
CA LEU A 458 -30.74 -0.72 16.85
C LEU A 458 -29.92 0.46 17.39
N LEU A 459 -28.97 0.97 16.60
CA LEU A 459 -28.16 2.12 16.99
C LEU A 459 -28.98 3.41 17.08
N ARG A 460 -29.90 3.64 16.14
CA ARG A 460 -30.80 4.81 16.21
C ARG A 460 -31.76 4.70 17.40
N ALA A 461 -32.19 3.50 17.77
CA ALA A 461 -32.99 3.27 18.97
C ALA A 461 -32.21 3.64 20.25
N ASP A 462 -30.93 3.26 20.34
CA ASP A 462 -30.05 3.66 21.44
C ASP A 462 -29.90 5.18 21.52
N VAL A 463 -29.57 5.84 20.40
CA VAL A 463 -29.48 7.31 20.30
C VAL A 463 -30.76 7.99 20.76
N ARG A 464 -31.92 7.53 20.27
CA ARG A 464 -33.22 8.08 20.66
C ARG A 464 -33.53 7.87 22.13
N ASN A 465 -33.12 6.74 22.70
CA ASN A 465 -33.24 6.49 24.12
C ASN A 465 -32.38 7.48 24.94
N GLN A 466 -31.14 7.75 24.52
CA GLN A 466 -30.26 8.74 25.15
C GLN A 466 -30.83 10.17 25.08
N GLN A 467 -31.54 10.50 24.01
CA GLN A 467 -32.27 11.77 23.87
C GLN A 467 -33.60 11.80 24.66
N GLY A 468 -34.03 10.69 25.28
CA GLY A 468 -35.32 10.57 25.97
C GLY A 468 -36.53 10.33 25.07
N ASN A 469 -36.32 10.09 23.76
CA ASN A 469 -37.35 9.73 22.80
C ASN A 469 -37.66 8.22 22.84
N LEU A 470 -38.23 7.76 23.95
CA LEU A 470 -38.57 6.35 24.17
C LEU A 470 -39.56 5.81 23.13
N GLY A 471 -40.48 6.65 22.65
CA GLY A 471 -41.44 6.25 21.63
C GLY A 471 -40.77 5.95 20.28
N GLY A 472 -39.82 6.80 19.87
CA GLY A 472 -39.03 6.57 18.67
C GLY A 472 -38.11 5.35 18.78
N ALA A 473 -37.47 5.16 19.94
CA ALA A 473 -36.64 3.99 20.20
C ALA A 473 -37.45 2.68 20.08
N LEU A 474 -38.63 2.60 20.69
CA LEU A 474 -39.52 1.43 20.57
C LEU A 474 -39.98 1.17 19.13
N ALA A 475 -40.21 2.23 18.35
CA ALA A 475 -40.58 2.11 16.95
C ALA A 475 -39.42 1.52 16.12
N ASP A 476 -38.19 1.97 16.37
CA ASP A 476 -36.99 1.43 15.70
C ASP A 476 -36.73 -0.03 16.09
N PHE A 477 -36.86 -0.41 17.36
CA PHE A 477 -36.77 -1.81 17.77
C PHE A 477 -37.82 -2.69 17.09
N SER A 478 -39.04 -2.18 16.94
CA SER A 478 -40.11 -2.91 16.24
C SER A 478 -39.80 -3.05 14.75
N ALA A 479 -39.22 -2.01 14.12
CA ALA A 479 -38.79 -2.08 12.73
C ALA A 479 -37.62 -3.07 12.54
N ALA A 480 -36.63 -3.06 13.45
CA ALA A 480 -35.52 -4.00 13.43
C ALA A 480 -35.98 -5.46 13.40
N GLN A 481 -37.03 -5.81 14.16
CA GLN A 481 -37.59 -7.17 14.20
C GLN A 481 -38.15 -7.68 12.87
N GLU A 482 -38.51 -6.77 11.97
CA GLU A 482 -39.07 -7.09 10.65
C GLU A 482 -37.97 -7.22 9.57
N THR A 483 -36.72 -6.89 9.89
CA THR A 483 -35.60 -6.94 8.93
C THR A 483 -34.96 -8.34 8.83
N PRO A 484 -34.34 -8.70 7.68
CA PRO A 484 -33.81 -10.05 7.46
C PRO A 484 -32.73 -10.50 8.46
N ALA A 485 -31.83 -9.60 8.88
CA ALA A 485 -30.72 -9.94 9.77
C ALA A 485 -31.10 -9.91 11.27
N TRP A 486 -32.36 -9.63 11.63
CA TRP A 486 -32.83 -9.63 13.02
C TRP A 486 -32.47 -10.91 13.79
N ALA A 487 -32.58 -12.07 13.15
CA ALA A 487 -32.30 -13.36 13.78
C ALA A 487 -30.86 -13.48 14.31
N ASN A 488 -29.92 -12.73 13.73
CA ASN A 488 -28.52 -12.72 14.14
C ASN A 488 -28.27 -11.72 15.28
N PHE A 489 -29.05 -10.64 15.36
CA PHE A 489 -28.94 -9.64 16.43
C PHE A 489 -29.77 -9.96 17.68
N ALA A 490 -30.89 -10.66 17.54
CA ALA A 490 -31.80 -10.94 18.66
C ALA A 490 -31.12 -11.63 19.86
N PRO A 491 -30.25 -12.63 19.68
CA PRO A 491 -29.58 -13.29 20.80
C PRO A 491 -28.69 -12.34 21.62
N LEU A 492 -28.04 -11.37 20.96
CA LEU A 492 -27.14 -10.41 21.59
C LEU A 492 -27.90 -9.47 22.54
N LEU A 493 -29.15 -9.13 22.19
CA LEU A 493 -30.01 -8.25 23.01
C LEU A 493 -30.65 -8.98 24.19
N GLU A 494 -30.70 -10.32 24.16
CA GLU A 494 -31.27 -11.15 25.22
C GLU A 494 -30.25 -11.52 26.31
N ASP A 495 -28.94 -11.43 26.02
CA ASP A 495 -27.87 -11.69 26.98
C ASP A 495 -27.35 -10.38 27.62
N PRO A 496 -27.70 -10.09 28.89
CA PRO A 496 -27.24 -8.89 29.58
C PRO A 496 -25.73 -8.88 29.88
N THR A 497 -24.99 -9.96 29.58
CA THR A 497 -23.54 -10.07 29.75
C THR A 497 -22.73 -9.86 28.47
N GLN A 498 -23.35 -9.84 27.29
CA GLN A 498 -22.67 -9.62 26.00
C GLN A 498 -22.68 -8.16 25.50
N ALA A 499 -23.09 -7.23 26.37
CA ALA A 499 -23.07 -5.78 26.19
C ALA A 499 -24.01 -5.20 25.11
N GLN A 500 -24.40 -3.96 25.36
CA GLN A 500 -25.42 -3.21 24.64
C GLN A 500 -24.85 -2.77 23.29
N LEU A 501 -25.44 -3.21 22.17
CA LEU A 501 -25.29 -2.53 20.88
C LEU A 501 -25.67 -1.06 21.06
N GLY A 502 -24.66 -0.21 21.21
CA GLY A 502 -24.82 1.17 21.64
C GLY A 502 -23.54 1.95 21.37
N CYS A 503 -23.66 3.27 21.48
CA CYS A 503 -22.66 4.17 20.90
C CYS A 503 -21.24 4.10 21.50
N GLY A 504 -21.08 3.59 22.72
CA GLY A 504 -19.78 3.49 23.39
C GLY A 504 -19.06 2.17 23.22
N ASP A 505 -19.77 1.12 22.79
CA ASP A 505 -19.33 -0.28 22.79
C ASP A 505 -19.58 -0.94 21.41
N PHE A 506 -19.51 -0.15 20.33
CA PHE A 506 -19.83 -0.63 18.97
C PHE A 506 -18.77 -1.57 18.38
N PHE A 507 -17.50 -1.45 18.81
CA PHE A 507 -16.36 -2.25 18.38
C PHE A 507 -15.58 -2.81 19.57
#